data_AF-A0A946GQ99-F1
#
_entry.id   AF-A0A946GQ99-F1
#
_cell.length_a   1.000
_cell.length_b   1.000
_cell.length_c   1.000
_cell.angle_alpha   90.00
_cell.angle_beta   90.00
_cell.angle_gamma   90.00
#
_symmetry.space_group_name_H-M   'P 1'
#
loop_
_entity.id
_entity.type
_entity.pdbx_description
1 polymer ?
#
loop_
_entity_poly.entity_id
_entity_poly.type
_entity_poly.pdbx_seq_one_letter_code
_entity_poly.pdbx_strand_id
1 'polypeptide(L)'
;MSRRHMQHNRSGENLENDSWTGSGTWETFRTREGQDYFDLLGNHNTIYAGSDDDNINLDGSRNRAFGEDGDDSIHLNGNFNEAWGGSGQDTIHIQGDSNAIHGGTGDDLISVYGDANTVNGDAGADTIVVDGANNTVSGGTGDDTVTVTGTENTVNGDEGADTLDVNGSYNTVNGGTGDDTITLTGTDSVIYAGDGNDAVTVTGNYNSMISGGAGEDVIDVVGYGNSVHGGADDDTITATSNSNYLLGEDGNDTITATGNFNVEVGGAGNDLLTVTGDDNTVNGDDGDDTLIANGMDNVLNGGSGSDVLISGSGSNVITGGAGDDVMISGSGADTFVFNLGDGSDVIADVGGTDVLELRGENIDWANLDITAVRADDGSFLNLTFSDGENDLGDVTIDLEHGNMIEVLRLGEGGMELDLQAQFDGAAEVAASLDDMSASLDAVLDAAAGTDVGSAIDMVIAETPAEFADGDPVDPPVVLGF
;
A
#
# COMPACT_ATOMS: atom_id res chain seq x y z
N MET A 1 -7.52 -60.39 3.23
CA MET A 1 -8.17 -59.79 2.04
C MET A 1 -9.22 -60.75 1.48
N SER A 2 -10.43 -60.73 2.04
CA SER A 2 -11.58 -61.40 1.43
C SER A 2 -12.35 -60.36 0.62
N ARG A 3 -12.28 -60.40 -0.71
CA ARG A 3 -13.09 -59.53 -1.58
C ARG A 3 -14.57 -59.82 -1.33
N ARG A 4 -15.31 -58.91 -0.71
CA ARG A 4 -16.76 -59.05 -0.48
C ARG A 4 -17.51 -58.24 -1.52
N HIS A 5 -18.24 -58.96 -2.39
CA HIS A 5 -19.09 -58.35 -3.41
C HIS A 5 -20.44 -57.93 -2.79
N MET A 6 -20.82 -56.67 -3.03
CA MET A 6 -22.12 -56.02 -2.79
C MET A 6 -23.11 -56.74 -1.86
N GLN A 7 -23.24 -56.25 -0.63
CA GLN A 7 -24.48 -56.41 0.13
C GLN A 7 -24.90 -55.08 0.75
N HIS A 8 -26.02 -54.57 0.24
CA HIS A 8 -26.74 -53.42 0.77
C HIS A 8 -26.97 -53.56 2.28
N ASN A 9 -26.63 -52.51 3.01
CA ASN A 9 -27.15 -52.21 4.34
C ASN A 9 -26.79 -53.24 5.44
N ARG A 10 -25.51 -53.31 5.81
CA ARG A 10 -25.10 -53.86 7.11
C ARG A 10 -24.75 -52.71 8.05
N SER A 11 -25.68 -52.35 8.93
CA SER A 11 -25.36 -51.60 10.13
C SER A 11 -24.95 -52.59 11.23
N GLY A 12 -23.73 -52.44 11.77
CA GLY A 12 -23.40 -52.95 13.10
C GLY A 12 -22.73 -54.32 13.25
N GLU A 13 -21.88 -54.76 12.32
CA GLU A 13 -20.84 -55.76 12.66
C GLU A 13 -19.50 -55.01 12.79
N ASN A 14 -18.67 -55.32 13.80
CA ASN A 14 -17.27 -54.85 13.85
C ASN A 14 -16.57 -55.41 12.61
N LEU A 15 -16.31 -54.54 11.64
CA LEU A 15 -15.78 -54.88 10.33
C LEU A 15 -14.46 -54.13 10.19
N GLU A 16 -13.36 -54.79 10.59
CA GLU A 16 -12.01 -54.24 10.47
C GLU A 16 -11.37 -54.62 9.12
N ASN A 17 -10.76 -53.66 8.42
CA ASN A 17 -9.96 -53.84 7.21
C ASN A 17 -10.70 -54.47 6.01
N ASP A 18 -11.81 -53.87 5.61
CA ASP A 18 -12.67 -54.26 4.51
C ASP A 18 -12.37 -53.52 3.20
N SER A 19 -12.89 -54.08 2.09
CA SER A 19 -12.68 -53.53 0.75
C SER A 19 -13.93 -53.70 -0.10
N TRP A 20 -14.46 -52.58 -0.60
CA TRP A 20 -15.64 -52.51 -1.46
C TRP A 20 -15.29 -51.98 -2.84
N THR A 21 -15.55 -52.80 -3.87
CA THR A 21 -15.39 -52.40 -5.28
C THR A 21 -16.69 -52.65 -6.03
N GLY A 22 -17.22 -51.69 -6.78
CA GLY A 22 -18.44 -51.93 -7.56
C GLY A 22 -19.04 -50.72 -8.23
N SER A 23 -20.18 -50.91 -8.89
CA SER A 23 -21.02 -49.81 -9.37
C SER A 23 -22.35 -49.78 -8.61
N GLY A 24 -22.80 -48.59 -8.24
CA GLY A 24 -23.98 -48.37 -7.42
C GLY A 24 -24.45 -46.91 -7.44
N THR A 25 -25.74 -46.70 -7.26
CA THR A 25 -26.31 -45.36 -7.08
C THR A 25 -27.21 -45.38 -5.85
N TRP A 26 -27.16 -44.34 -5.02
CA TRP A 26 -27.91 -44.27 -3.75
C TRP A 26 -27.48 -45.31 -2.70
N GLU A 27 -26.22 -45.74 -2.73
CA GLU A 27 -25.70 -46.63 -1.70
C GLU A 27 -25.25 -45.85 -0.46
N THR A 28 -25.32 -46.50 0.71
CA THR A 28 -24.75 -45.97 1.95
C THR A 28 -23.91 -47.04 2.63
N PHE A 29 -22.65 -46.72 2.89
CA PHE A 29 -21.68 -47.55 3.60
C PHE A 29 -21.34 -46.89 4.93
N ARG A 30 -21.17 -47.71 5.97
CA ARG A 30 -20.76 -47.27 7.31
C ARG A 30 -19.85 -48.31 7.93
N THR A 31 -18.64 -47.89 8.27
CA THR A 31 -17.64 -48.66 8.99
C THR A 31 -17.45 -48.07 10.39
N ARG A 32 -16.50 -48.58 11.17
CA ARG A 32 -16.32 -48.18 12.58
C ARG A 32 -14.85 -48.16 13.00
N GLU A 33 -14.15 -49.25 12.73
CA GLU A 33 -12.73 -49.48 13.09
C GLU A 33 -12.12 -50.32 11.97
N GLY A 34 -10.83 -50.15 11.70
CA GLY A 34 -9.98 -50.82 10.72
C GLY A 34 -9.78 -50.01 9.43
N GLN A 35 -8.62 -50.19 8.80
CA GLN A 35 -8.25 -49.49 7.55
C GLN A 35 -9.01 -50.06 6.34
N ASP A 36 -10.03 -49.34 5.92
CA ASP A 36 -11.01 -49.69 4.92
C ASP A 36 -10.72 -49.06 3.55
N TYR A 37 -11.14 -49.74 2.49
CA TYR A 37 -10.95 -49.30 1.11
C TYR A 37 -12.26 -49.30 0.33
N PHE A 38 -12.62 -48.16 -0.27
CA PHE A 38 -13.79 -47.98 -1.11
C PHE A 38 -13.39 -47.55 -2.52
N ASP A 39 -13.94 -48.20 -3.54
CA ASP A 39 -13.74 -47.88 -4.95
C ASP A 39 -15.05 -48.11 -5.71
N LEU A 40 -15.83 -47.04 -5.85
CA LEU A 40 -17.20 -47.13 -6.34
C LEU A 40 -17.44 -46.22 -7.55
N LEU A 41 -18.14 -46.78 -8.53
CA LEU A 41 -18.66 -46.07 -9.69
C LEU A 41 -20.16 -45.76 -9.48
N GLY A 42 -20.56 -44.51 -9.68
CA GLY A 42 -21.94 -44.07 -9.74
C GLY A 42 -22.24 -42.87 -8.85
N ASN A 43 -23.52 -42.51 -8.79
CA ASN A 43 -23.98 -41.22 -8.26
C ASN A 43 -24.75 -41.39 -6.94
N HIS A 44 -24.79 -40.34 -6.11
CA HIS A 44 -25.57 -40.32 -4.86
C HIS A 44 -25.14 -41.35 -3.81
N ASN A 45 -23.89 -41.80 -3.85
CA ASN A 45 -23.37 -42.72 -2.84
C ASN A 45 -22.94 -41.93 -1.60
N THR A 46 -22.95 -42.57 -0.43
CA THR A 46 -22.50 -41.97 0.85
C THR A 46 -21.64 -42.98 1.61
N ILE A 47 -20.46 -42.56 2.05
CA ILE A 47 -19.51 -43.38 2.83
C ILE A 47 -19.21 -42.68 4.16
N TYR A 48 -19.24 -43.43 5.26
CA TYR A 48 -18.70 -43.04 6.57
C TYR A 48 -17.62 -44.05 6.96
N ALA A 49 -16.36 -43.62 7.09
CA ALA A 49 -15.17 -44.47 7.09
C ALA A 49 -14.77 -44.95 8.50
N GLY A 50 -14.79 -44.10 9.51
CA GLY A 50 -14.77 -44.55 10.91
C GLY A 50 -13.69 -43.89 11.75
N SER A 51 -12.72 -44.66 12.23
CA SER A 51 -11.74 -44.14 13.20
C SER A 51 -10.27 -44.49 12.91
N ASP A 52 -10.01 -45.05 11.74
CA ASP A 52 -8.68 -45.49 11.30
C ASP A 52 -8.44 -44.95 9.89
N ASP A 53 -7.17 -44.90 9.46
CA ASP A 53 -6.78 -44.40 8.14
C ASP A 53 -7.42 -45.18 6.98
N ASP A 54 -8.34 -44.55 6.27
CA ASP A 54 -9.16 -45.15 5.22
C ASP A 54 -8.84 -44.59 3.83
N ASN A 55 -9.30 -45.29 2.80
CA ASN A 55 -9.14 -44.87 1.41
C ASN A 55 -10.46 -44.91 0.65
N ILE A 56 -10.93 -43.76 0.17
CA ILE A 56 -12.22 -43.58 -0.47
C ILE A 56 -12.03 -43.07 -1.90
N ASN A 57 -12.36 -43.88 -2.90
CA ASN A 57 -12.40 -43.48 -4.31
C ASN A 57 -13.83 -43.56 -4.86
N LEU A 58 -14.39 -42.42 -5.28
CA LEU A 58 -15.73 -42.36 -5.87
C LEU A 58 -15.69 -41.68 -7.25
N ASP A 59 -16.19 -42.36 -8.27
CA ASP A 59 -16.35 -41.81 -9.62
C ASP A 59 -17.85 -41.66 -9.95
N GLY A 60 -18.31 -40.42 -10.00
CA GLY A 60 -19.67 -40.02 -10.29
C GLY A 60 -20.06 -38.74 -9.55
N SER A 61 -21.28 -38.29 -9.75
CA SER A 61 -21.78 -37.02 -9.20
C SER A 61 -22.65 -37.21 -7.96
N ARG A 62 -22.72 -36.16 -7.12
CA ARG A 62 -23.54 -36.13 -5.90
C ARG A 62 -23.17 -37.18 -4.86
N ASN A 63 -21.93 -37.63 -4.88
CA ASN A 63 -21.40 -38.53 -3.87
C ASN A 63 -20.97 -37.77 -2.62
N ARG A 64 -20.95 -38.45 -1.49
CA ARG A 64 -20.53 -37.90 -0.19
C ARG A 64 -19.55 -38.85 0.48
N ALA A 65 -18.38 -38.35 0.84
CA ALA A 65 -17.35 -39.11 1.55
C ALA A 65 -17.06 -38.42 2.89
N PHE A 66 -17.13 -39.19 3.97
CA PHE A 66 -16.78 -38.76 5.32
C PHE A 66 -15.67 -39.70 5.81
N GLY A 67 -14.46 -39.18 6.01
CA GLY A 67 -13.35 -39.92 6.62
C GLY A 67 -13.62 -40.24 8.09
N GLU A 68 -14.08 -39.23 8.84
CA GLU A 68 -14.37 -39.28 10.28
C GLU A 68 -13.10 -39.12 11.13
N ASP A 69 -12.58 -40.13 11.84
CA ASP A 69 -11.28 -40.01 12.51
C ASP A 69 -10.22 -40.85 11.76
N GLY A 70 -8.98 -40.37 11.68
CA GLY A 70 -7.87 -41.06 11.00
C GLY A 70 -7.18 -40.16 9.98
N ASP A 71 -6.03 -40.58 9.46
CA ASP A 71 -5.37 -39.88 8.34
C ASP A 71 -5.91 -40.46 7.01
N ASP A 72 -7.00 -39.90 6.50
CA ASP A 72 -7.79 -40.47 5.41
C ASP A 72 -7.36 -40.00 4.01
N SER A 73 -7.56 -40.86 3.01
CA SER A 73 -7.34 -40.53 1.61
C SER A 73 -8.66 -40.53 0.83
N ILE A 74 -9.11 -39.37 0.40
CA ILE A 74 -10.38 -39.19 -0.31
C ILE A 74 -10.11 -38.72 -1.75
N HIS A 75 -10.64 -39.44 -2.74
CA HIS A 75 -10.54 -39.11 -4.15
C HIS A 75 -11.92 -39.15 -4.82
N LEU A 76 -12.45 -38.00 -5.24
CA LEU A 76 -13.76 -37.91 -5.88
C LEU A 76 -13.63 -37.35 -7.31
N ASN A 77 -14.20 -38.06 -8.28
CA ASN A 77 -14.32 -37.61 -9.66
C ASN A 77 -15.78 -37.33 -10.01
N GLY A 78 -16.05 -36.20 -10.64
CA GLY A 78 -17.38 -35.76 -11.05
C GLY A 78 -17.85 -34.54 -10.27
N ASN A 79 -19.08 -34.12 -10.58
CA ASN A 79 -19.60 -32.84 -10.11
C ASN A 79 -20.53 -32.97 -8.90
N PHE A 80 -20.70 -31.90 -8.14
CA PHE A 80 -21.63 -31.82 -7.00
C PHE A 80 -21.34 -32.83 -5.89
N ASN A 81 -20.10 -33.28 -5.75
CA ASN A 81 -19.67 -34.16 -4.68
C ASN A 81 -19.36 -33.37 -3.41
N GLU A 82 -19.38 -34.08 -2.28
CA GLU A 82 -19.04 -33.53 -0.97
C GLU A 82 -17.99 -34.43 -0.30
N ALA A 83 -16.91 -33.83 0.21
CA ALA A 83 -15.83 -34.51 0.93
C ALA A 83 -15.62 -33.86 2.30
N TRP A 84 -15.49 -34.70 3.32
CA TRP A 84 -15.06 -34.33 4.66
C TRP A 84 -13.94 -35.28 5.06
N GLY A 85 -12.75 -34.75 5.37
CA GLY A 85 -11.66 -35.51 5.98
C GLY A 85 -12.08 -35.92 7.38
N GLY A 86 -12.16 -34.95 8.29
CA GLY A 86 -12.67 -35.16 9.64
C GLY A 86 -11.62 -34.80 10.67
N SER A 87 -11.04 -35.75 11.39
CA SER A 87 -9.91 -35.49 12.29
C SER A 87 -8.71 -36.34 11.91
N GLY A 88 -7.55 -35.70 11.77
CA GLY A 88 -6.34 -36.35 11.31
C GLY A 88 -5.65 -35.47 10.28
N GLN A 89 -4.62 -35.98 9.62
CA GLN A 89 -4.02 -35.31 8.46
C GLN A 89 -4.53 -36.00 7.20
N ASP A 90 -5.54 -35.40 6.60
CA ASP A 90 -6.27 -35.98 5.48
C ASP A 90 -5.66 -35.56 4.14
N THR A 91 -5.81 -36.42 3.14
CA THR A 91 -5.48 -36.11 1.75
C THR A 91 -6.72 -36.19 0.89
N ILE A 92 -7.19 -35.04 0.41
CA ILE A 92 -8.41 -34.92 -0.38
C ILE A 92 -8.06 -34.47 -1.81
N HIS A 93 -8.49 -35.24 -2.80
CA HIS A 93 -8.35 -34.91 -4.22
C HIS A 93 -9.68 -34.94 -4.95
N ILE A 94 -10.02 -33.84 -5.62
CA ILE A 94 -11.29 -33.69 -6.33
C ILE A 94 -11.03 -33.31 -7.79
N GLN A 95 -11.72 -33.98 -8.72
CA GLN A 95 -11.80 -33.57 -10.11
C GLN A 95 -13.25 -33.36 -10.53
N GLY A 96 -13.59 -32.17 -10.96
CA GLY A 96 -14.93 -31.81 -11.43
C GLY A 96 -15.41 -30.50 -10.84
N ASP A 97 -16.65 -30.16 -11.18
CA ASP A 97 -17.20 -28.84 -10.88
C ASP A 97 -18.19 -28.88 -9.71
N SER A 98 -18.34 -27.74 -9.04
CA SER A 98 -19.39 -27.52 -8.05
C SER A 98 -19.36 -28.49 -6.87
N ASN A 99 -18.17 -28.88 -6.42
CA ASN A 99 -17.97 -29.75 -5.26
C ASN A 99 -17.80 -28.92 -3.98
N ALA A 100 -18.09 -29.54 -2.83
CA ALA A 100 -17.84 -28.97 -1.50
C ALA A 100 -16.83 -29.83 -0.74
N ILE A 101 -15.79 -29.21 -0.19
CA ILE A 101 -14.68 -29.88 0.48
C ILE A 101 -14.46 -29.24 1.84
N HIS A 102 -14.23 -30.08 2.84
CA HIS A 102 -13.85 -29.74 4.20
C HIS A 102 -12.69 -30.65 4.61
N GLY A 103 -11.55 -30.07 5.00
CA GLY A 103 -10.42 -30.81 5.58
C GLY A 103 -10.81 -31.38 6.93
N GLY A 104 -11.01 -30.49 7.89
CA GLY A 104 -11.54 -30.83 9.20
C GLY A 104 -10.62 -30.33 10.31
N THR A 105 -10.06 -31.23 11.11
CA THR A 105 -9.03 -30.86 12.10
C THR A 105 -7.74 -31.60 11.80
N GLY A 106 -6.62 -30.91 11.89
CA GLY A 106 -5.29 -31.44 11.56
C GLY A 106 -4.79 -30.83 10.26
N ASP A 107 -3.53 -31.11 9.92
CA ASP A 107 -2.86 -30.46 8.79
C ASP A 107 -3.17 -31.22 7.49
N ASP A 108 -4.11 -30.71 6.71
CA ASP A 108 -4.69 -31.40 5.57
C ASP A 108 -4.05 -31.03 4.23
N LEU A 109 -4.06 -31.97 3.29
CA LEU A 109 -3.62 -31.77 1.90
C LEU A 109 -4.81 -31.85 0.96
N ILE A 110 -5.24 -30.72 0.42
CA ILE A 110 -6.41 -30.61 -0.43
C ILE A 110 -6.03 -30.18 -1.85
N SER A 111 -6.50 -30.91 -2.86
CA SER A 111 -6.26 -30.61 -4.27
C SER A 111 -7.54 -30.71 -5.09
N VAL A 112 -7.93 -29.61 -5.74
CA VAL A 112 -9.20 -29.51 -6.47
C VAL A 112 -8.97 -28.99 -7.89
N TYR A 113 -9.49 -29.72 -8.88
CA TYR A 113 -9.42 -29.35 -10.30
C TYR A 113 -10.82 -29.24 -10.88
N GLY A 114 -11.22 -28.02 -11.27
CA GLY A 114 -12.51 -27.74 -11.88
C GLY A 114 -13.08 -26.40 -11.43
N ASP A 115 -14.27 -26.10 -11.92
CA ASP A 115 -14.88 -24.78 -11.70
C ASP A 115 -15.90 -24.80 -10.56
N ALA A 116 -16.11 -23.63 -9.96
CA ALA A 116 -17.18 -23.37 -9.00
C ALA A 116 -17.18 -24.27 -7.75
N ASN A 117 -16.02 -24.74 -7.31
CA ASN A 117 -15.88 -25.54 -6.10
C ASN A 117 -15.79 -24.65 -4.84
N THR A 118 -16.21 -25.20 -3.71
CA THR A 118 -16.04 -24.60 -2.38
C THR A 118 -15.10 -25.48 -1.57
N VAL A 119 -14.00 -24.91 -1.09
CA VAL A 119 -12.94 -25.60 -0.37
C VAL A 119 -12.70 -24.90 0.96
N ASN A 120 -12.68 -25.66 2.05
CA ASN A 120 -12.32 -25.21 3.38
C ASN A 120 -11.27 -26.17 3.97
N GLY A 121 -10.14 -25.65 4.43
CA GLY A 121 -9.18 -26.43 5.23
C GLY A 121 -9.73 -26.77 6.62
N ASP A 122 -10.51 -25.83 7.17
CA ASP A 122 -11.08 -25.87 8.52
C ASP A 122 -10.04 -25.56 9.61
N ALA A 123 -9.44 -26.51 10.31
CA ALA A 123 -8.53 -26.21 11.42
C ALA A 123 -7.23 -27.02 11.34
N GLY A 124 -6.10 -26.35 11.22
CA GLY A 124 -4.80 -26.98 11.02
C GLY A 124 -3.90 -26.07 10.21
N ALA A 125 -2.68 -26.50 9.94
CA ALA A 125 -1.85 -25.83 8.94
C ALA A 125 -2.02 -26.56 7.60
N ASP A 126 -2.99 -26.12 6.81
CA ASP A 126 -3.48 -26.81 5.63
C ASP A 126 -2.71 -26.43 4.36
N THR A 127 -2.60 -27.36 3.43
CA THR A 127 -2.06 -27.12 2.09
C THR A 127 -3.14 -27.32 1.05
N ILE A 128 -3.57 -26.24 0.42
CA ILE A 128 -4.70 -26.22 -0.50
C ILE A 128 -4.23 -25.81 -1.90
N VAL A 129 -4.54 -26.62 -2.91
CA VAL A 129 -4.27 -26.31 -4.33
C VAL A 129 -5.54 -26.39 -5.15
N VAL A 130 -5.93 -25.28 -5.77
CA VAL A 130 -7.16 -25.20 -6.58
C VAL A 130 -6.87 -24.66 -7.97
N ASP A 131 -7.28 -25.39 -9.00
CA ASP A 131 -7.19 -24.96 -10.40
C ASP A 131 -8.57 -24.92 -11.06
N GLY A 132 -8.92 -23.76 -11.60
CA GLY A 132 -10.18 -23.52 -12.29
C GLY A 132 -10.73 -22.13 -12.01
N ALA A 133 -11.92 -21.85 -12.52
CA ALA A 133 -12.59 -20.58 -12.35
C ALA A 133 -13.69 -20.63 -11.28
N ASN A 134 -14.03 -19.46 -10.71
CA ASN A 134 -15.16 -19.29 -9.80
C ASN A 134 -15.10 -20.13 -8.52
N ASN A 135 -13.92 -20.57 -8.09
CA ASN A 135 -13.76 -21.32 -6.85
C ASN A 135 -13.78 -20.40 -5.63
N THR A 136 -14.28 -20.91 -4.52
CA THR A 136 -14.20 -20.27 -3.19
C THR A 136 -13.32 -21.14 -2.31
N VAL A 137 -12.26 -20.56 -1.78
CA VAL A 137 -11.24 -21.25 -0.99
C VAL A 137 -11.04 -20.50 0.33
N SER A 138 -10.96 -21.24 1.42
CA SER A 138 -10.72 -20.78 2.78
C SER A 138 -9.67 -21.70 3.40
N GLY A 139 -8.62 -21.13 3.99
CA GLY A 139 -7.64 -21.85 4.80
C GLY A 139 -8.31 -22.34 6.07
N GLY A 140 -8.73 -21.39 6.91
CA GLY A 140 -9.51 -21.65 8.11
C GLY A 140 -8.79 -21.13 9.34
N THR A 141 -8.42 -22.00 10.28
CA THR A 141 -7.61 -21.60 11.44
C THR A 141 -6.27 -22.32 11.41
N GLY A 142 -5.18 -21.60 11.63
CA GLY A 142 -3.82 -22.12 11.56
C GLY A 142 -3.07 -21.49 10.39
N ASP A 143 -1.78 -21.78 10.28
CA ASP A 143 -0.93 -21.14 9.27
C ASP A 143 -1.03 -21.92 7.95
N ASP A 144 -1.85 -21.44 7.02
CA ASP A 144 -2.23 -22.16 5.81
C ASP A 144 -1.38 -21.80 4.60
N THR A 145 -1.27 -22.74 3.65
CA THR A 145 -0.66 -22.51 2.34
C THR A 145 -1.67 -22.78 1.24
N VAL A 146 -2.10 -21.71 0.56
CA VAL A 146 -3.14 -21.77 -0.46
C VAL A 146 -2.60 -21.34 -1.82
N THR A 147 -2.68 -22.22 -2.82
CA THR A 147 -2.34 -21.91 -4.21
C THR A 147 -3.57 -22.01 -5.09
N VAL A 148 -3.92 -20.92 -5.78
CA VAL A 148 -5.09 -20.88 -6.67
C VAL A 148 -4.70 -20.40 -8.06
N THR A 149 -5.08 -21.15 -9.08
CA THR A 149 -4.91 -20.78 -10.49
C THR A 149 -6.25 -20.64 -11.20
N GLY A 150 -6.39 -19.62 -12.05
CA GLY A 150 -7.60 -19.38 -12.83
C GLY A 150 -8.20 -18.00 -12.57
N THR A 151 -9.45 -17.82 -12.95
CA THR A 151 -10.12 -16.50 -12.92
C THR A 151 -11.33 -16.50 -12.01
N GLU A 152 -11.69 -15.34 -11.48
CA GLU A 152 -12.91 -15.15 -10.68
C GLU A 152 -12.94 -16.00 -9.41
N ASN A 153 -11.77 -16.35 -8.85
CA ASN A 153 -11.70 -17.09 -7.60
C ASN A 153 -11.75 -16.15 -6.40
N THR A 154 -12.30 -16.63 -5.29
CA THR A 154 -12.26 -16.00 -3.97
C THR A 154 -11.38 -16.86 -3.07
N VAL A 155 -10.36 -16.26 -2.45
CA VAL A 155 -9.36 -16.94 -1.62
C VAL A 155 -9.26 -16.19 -0.30
N ASN A 156 -9.46 -16.90 0.82
CA ASN A 156 -9.29 -16.38 2.16
C ASN A 156 -8.23 -17.23 2.89
N GLY A 157 -7.30 -16.59 3.61
CA GLY A 157 -6.45 -17.27 4.60
C GLY A 157 -7.23 -17.57 5.88
N ASP A 158 -7.95 -16.55 6.38
CA ASP A 158 -8.74 -16.53 7.61
C ASP A 158 -7.92 -16.29 8.89
N GLU A 159 -7.83 -17.20 9.86
CA GLU A 159 -7.05 -16.98 11.09
C GLU A 159 -5.67 -17.67 11.02
N GLY A 160 -4.56 -16.94 10.98
CA GLY A 160 -3.23 -17.54 10.94
C GLY A 160 -2.23 -16.67 10.22
N ALA A 161 -0.96 -17.09 10.19
CA ALA A 161 0.02 -16.47 9.29
C ALA A 161 0.03 -17.24 7.96
N ASP A 162 -0.76 -16.80 7.01
CA ASP A 162 -1.09 -17.55 5.81
C ASP A 162 -0.17 -17.21 4.62
N THR A 163 0.00 -18.17 3.71
CA THR A 163 0.70 -17.96 2.44
C THR A 163 -0.24 -18.20 1.28
N LEU A 164 -0.62 -17.13 0.56
CA LEU A 164 -1.58 -17.15 -0.52
C LEU A 164 -0.89 -16.86 -1.88
N ASP A 165 -0.80 -17.85 -2.76
CA ASP A 165 -0.28 -17.70 -4.13
C ASP A 165 -1.43 -17.80 -5.16
N VAL A 166 -1.85 -16.66 -5.70
CA VAL A 166 -3.04 -16.55 -6.54
C VAL A 166 -2.68 -16.06 -7.95
N ASN A 167 -2.96 -16.89 -8.94
CA ASN A 167 -2.56 -16.67 -10.32
C ASN A 167 -3.77 -16.61 -11.26
N GLY A 168 -3.89 -15.51 -12.00
CA GLY A 168 -4.94 -15.23 -12.96
C GLY A 168 -5.71 -13.94 -12.64
N SER A 169 -6.68 -13.59 -13.48
CA SER A 169 -7.37 -12.29 -13.40
C SER A 169 -8.71 -12.37 -12.65
N TYR A 170 -9.21 -11.23 -12.18
CA TYR A 170 -10.50 -11.09 -11.49
C TYR A 170 -10.60 -11.87 -10.19
N ASN A 171 -9.48 -12.14 -9.52
CA ASN A 171 -9.49 -12.86 -8.24
C ASN A 171 -9.74 -11.87 -7.09
N THR A 172 -10.36 -12.37 -6.02
CA THR A 172 -10.46 -11.67 -4.73
C THR A 172 -9.65 -12.45 -3.71
N VAL A 173 -8.71 -11.80 -3.05
CA VAL A 173 -7.82 -12.41 -2.06
C VAL A 173 -7.97 -11.65 -0.75
N ASN A 174 -8.10 -12.39 0.35
CA ASN A 174 -8.16 -11.88 1.71
C ASN A 174 -7.16 -12.68 2.57
N GLY A 175 -6.20 -12.02 3.22
CA GLY A 175 -5.30 -12.69 4.18
C GLY A 175 -6.11 -13.09 5.41
N GLY A 176 -6.58 -12.12 6.17
CA GLY A 176 -7.48 -12.33 7.29
C GLY A 176 -6.90 -11.72 8.57
N THR A 177 -6.53 -12.55 9.53
CA THR A 177 -5.83 -12.10 10.74
C THR A 177 -4.54 -12.86 10.91
N GLY A 178 -3.45 -12.18 11.27
CA GLY A 178 -2.12 -12.74 11.38
C GLY A 178 -1.21 -12.15 10.30
N ASP A 179 0.09 -12.44 10.38
CA ASP A 179 1.07 -11.85 9.47
C ASP A 179 1.10 -12.66 8.16
N ASP A 180 0.37 -12.21 7.15
CA ASP A 180 0.11 -12.94 5.91
C ASP A 180 1.12 -12.64 4.80
N THR A 181 1.36 -13.61 3.93
CA THR A 181 2.16 -13.45 2.71
C THR A 181 1.28 -13.69 1.49
N ILE A 182 0.99 -12.64 0.73
CA ILE A 182 0.11 -12.69 -0.44
C ILE A 182 0.92 -12.42 -1.71
N THR A 183 0.92 -13.37 -2.64
CA THR A 183 1.46 -13.18 -3.99
C THR A 183 0.32 -13.28 -5.01
N LEU A 184 0.13 -12.22 -5.80
CA LEU A 184 -0.83 -12.21 -6.90
C LEU A 184 -0.13 -11.97 -8.24
N THR A 185 -0.37 -12.84 -9.22
CA THR A 185 -0.03 -12.55 -10.62
C THR A 185 -1.29 -12.53 -11.50
N GLY A 186 -1.61 -11.38 -12.09
CA GLY A 186 -2.90 -11.23 -12.76
C GLY A 186 -3.31 -9.79 -13.06
N THR A 187 -4.55 -9.61 -13.50
CA THR A 187 -5.14 -8.28 -13.71
C THR A 187 -6.49 -8.18 -13.03
N ASP A 188 -6.98 -6.95 -12.82
CA ASP A 188 -8.35 -6.69 -12.39
C ASP A 188 -8.73 -7.42 -11.09
N SER A 189 -7.77 -7.67 -10.21
CA SER A 189 -7.98 -8.37 -8.94
C SER A 189 -8.13 -7.39 -7.79
N VAL A 190 -8.63 -7.91 -6.66
CA VAL A 190 -8.82 -7.19 -5.41
C VAL A 190 -8.10 -7.95 -4.30
N ILE A 191 -7.32 -7.23 -3.50
CA ILE A 191 -6.57 -7.79 -2.37
C ILE A 191 -6.89 -6.98 -1.12
N TYR A 192 -7.16 -7.70 -0.02
CA TYR A 192 -7.18 -7.19 1.34
C TYR A 192 -6.20 -8.06 2.14
N ALA A 193 -5.16 -7.48 2.75
CA ALA A 193 -4.22 -8.28 3.52
C ALA A 193 -4.83 -8.63 4.88
N GLY A 194 -5.27 -7.64 5.66
CA GLY A 194 -6.13 -7.86 6.82
C GLY A 194 -5.60 -7.21 8.09
N ASP A 195 -5.73 -7.91 9.22
CA ASP A 195 -5.11 -7.51 10.48
C ASP A 195 -3.76 -8.26 10.61
N GLY A 196 -2.65 -7.58 10.83
CA GLY A 196 -1.33 -8.20 10.93
C GLY A 196 -0.28 -7.39 10.19
N ASN A 197 0.99 -7.78 10.31
CA ASN A 197 2.05 -7.15 9.51
C ASN A 197 2.25 -7.98 8.24
N ASP A 198 1.59 -7.57 7.16
CA ASP A 198 1.44 -8.37 5.96
C ASP A 198 2.50 -8.06 4.89
N ALA A 199 2.79 -9.06 4.06
CA ALA A 199 3.68 -8.96 2.91
C ALA A 199 2.92 -9.24 1.61
N VAL A 200 2.63 -8.20 0.85
CA VAL A 200 1.84 -8.29 -0.39
C VAL A 200 2.71 -8.02 -1.61
N THR A 201 2.81 -8.99 -2.52
CA THR A 201 3.49 -8.85 -3.82
C THR A 201 2.50 -9.00 -4.97
N VAL A 202 2.38 -7.97 -5.81
CA VAL A 202 1.45 -7.97 -6.95
C VAL A 202 2.20 -7.77 -8.26
N THR A 203 2.07 -8.72 -9.19
CA THR A 203 2.56 -8.59 -10.57
C THR A 203 1.42 -8.56 -11.56
N GLY A 204 1.11 -7.38 -12.09
CA GLY A 204 0.21 -7.18 -13.21
C GLY A 204 -0.50 -5.82 -13.18
N ASN A 205 -1.53 -5.67 -14.01
CA ASN A 205 -2.09 -4.35 -14.34
C ASN A 205 -3.55 -4.22 -13.91
N TYR A 206 -3.96 -2.97 -13.67
CA TYR A 206 -5.35 -2.59 -13.39
C TYR A 206 -5.95 -3.31 -12.19
N ASN A 207 -5.13 -3.65 -11.18
CA ASN A 207 -5.68 -4.19 -9.96
C ASN A 207 -6.48 -3.08 -9.26
N SER A 208 -7.75 -3.39 -9.01
CA SER A 208 -8.76 -2.38 -8.69
C SER A 208 -8.57 -1.83 -7.28
N MET A 209 -8.02 -2.63 -6.38
CA MET A 209 -7.73 -2.28 -4.98
C MET A 209 -6.70 -3.27 -4.43
N ILE A 210 -5.65 -2.76 -3.80
CA ILE A 210 -4.72 -3.48 -2.94
C ILE A 210 -4.72 -2.73 -1.62
N SER A 211 -5.07 -3.41 -0.53
CA SER A 211 -5.13 -2.83 0.82
C SER A 211 -4.26 -3.67 1.74
N GLY A 212 -3.37 -3.04 2.50
CA GLY A 212 -2.68 -3.65 3.64
C GLY A 212 -3.70 -3.97 4.73
N GLY A 213 -4.15 -2.96 5.45
CA GLY A 213 -5.21 -3.11 6.44
C GLY A 213 -4.79 -2.51 7.76
N ALA A 214 -4.60 -3.32 8.80
CA ALA A 214 -4.12 -2.84 10.09
C ALA A 214 -2.82 -3.57 10.44
N GLY A 215 -1.78 -2.83 10.79
CA GLY A 215 -0.44 -3.36 11.07
C GLY A 215 0.58 -2.73 10.13
N GLU A 216 1.87 -2.99 10.38
CA GLU A 216 2.93 -2.42 9.55
C GLU A 216 3.14 -3.29 8.30
N ASP A 217 2.53 -2.91 7.19
CA ASP A 217 2.47 -3.71 5.97
C ASP A 217 3.58 -3.38 4.96
N VAL A 218 3.97 -4.39 4.17
CA VAL A 218 4.92 -4.23 3.06
C VAL A 218 4.24 -4.62 1.75
N ILE A 219 4.05 -3.64 0.87
CA ILE A 219 3.32 -3.80 -0.37
C ILE A 219 4.21 -3.50 -1.58
N ASP A 220 4.57 -4.54 -2.33
CA ASP A 220 5.36 -4.50 -3.56
C ASP A 220 4.48 -4.69 -4.80
N VAL A 221 4.35 -3.65 -5.64
CA VAL A 221 3.51 -3.67 -6.84
C VAL A 221 4.33 -3.45 -8.11
N VAL A 222 4.10 -4.32 -9.09
CA VAL A 222 4.70 -4.23 -10.43
C VAL A 222 3.60 -4.21 -11.49
N GLY A 223 3.49 -3.12 -12.25
CA GLY A 223 2.57 -3.02 -13.39
C GLY A 223 1.98 -1.64 -13.58
N TYR A 224 0.85 -1.52 -14.29
CA TYR A 224 0.20 -0.26 -14.62
C TYR A 224 -1.17 -0.14 -13.94
N GLY A 225 -1.48 1.04 -13.41
CA GLY A 225 -2.84 1.44 -13.05
C GLY A 225 -3.37 0.75 -11.81
N ASN A 226 -2.50 0.52 -10.82
CA ASN A 226 -2.88 -0.08 -9.55
C ASN A 226 -3.27 1.00 -8.55
N SER A 227 -4.26 0.70 -7.72
CA SER A 227 -4.65 1.49 -6.54
C SER A 227 -4.18 0.75 -5.30
N VAL A 228 -3.33 1.39 -4.49
CA VAL A 228 -2.72 0.80 -3.29
C VAL A 228 -3.03 1.68 -2.09
N HIS A 229 -3.43 1.04 -1.00
CA HIS A 229 -3.70 1.64 0.30
C HIS A 229 -2.87 0.88 1.34
N GLY A 230 -2.08 1.59 2.14
CA GLY A 230 -1.39 1.04 3.30
C GLY A 230 -2.43 0.62 4.33
N GLY A 231 -3.06 1.62 4.96
CA GLY A 231 -4.15 1.41 5.89
C GLY A 231 -3.86 2.08 7.22
N ALA A 232 -3.76 1.31 8.29
CA ALA A 232 -3.43 1.82 9.62
C ALA A 232 -2.07 1.30 10.07
N ASP A 233 -1.35 2.15 10.80
CA ASP A 233 0.03 1.95 11.26
C ASP A 233 1.06 2.23 10.15
N ASP A 234 2.35 2.11 10.45
CA ASP A 234 3.44 2.59 9.58
C ASP A 234 3.70 1.61 8.42
N ASP A 235 3.30 1.96 7.20
CA ASP A 235 3.36 1.08 6.03
C ASP A 235 4.53 1.36 5.08
N THR A 236 4.94 0.35 4.31
CA THR A 236 5.92 0.48 3.24
C THR A 236 5.34 0.06 1.89
N ILE A 237 5.17 1.02 0.99
CA ILE A 237 4.61 0.81 -0.35
C ILE A 237 5.69 1.05 -1.41
N THR A 238 5.96 0.05 -2.25
CA THR A 238 6.83 0.18 -3.42
C THR A 238 6.07 -0.14 -4.71
N ALA A 239 5.96 0.84 -5.60
CA ALA A 239 5.33 0.68 -6.91
C ALA A 239 6.33 0.88 -8.05
N THR A 240 6.69 -0.20 -8.75
CA THR A 240 7.60 -0.12 -9.89
C THR A 240 6.86 -0.28 -11.20
N SER A 241 6.87 0.79 -12.00
CA SER A 241 6.36 0.94 -13.38
C SER A 241 5.11 1.81 -13.51
N ASN A 242 5.14 2.63 -14.56
CA ASN A 242 4.03 3.42 -15.10
C ASN A 242 3.30 4.31 -14.08
N SER A 243 1.99 4.14 -13.93
CA SER A 243 1.10 5.07 -13.25
C SER A 243 0.31 4.35 -12.18
N ASN A 244 0.46 4.78 -10.93
CA ASN A 244 -0.19 4.19 -9.77
C ASN A 244 -0.82 5.29 -8.91
N TYR A 245 -1.79 4.89 -8.10
CA TYR A 245 -2.42 5.72 -7.08
C TYR A 245 -2.12 5.06 -5.74
N LEU A 246 -1.32 5.72 -4.90
CA LEU A 246 -0.76 5.18 -3.67
C LEU A 246 -1.20 6.06 -2.51
N LEU A 247 -1.74 5.44 -1.47
CA LEU A 247 -2.22 6.08 -0.24
C LEU A 247 -1.54 5.38 0.94
N GLY A 248 -0.89 6.13 1.82
CA GLY A 248 -0.41 5.64 3.11
C GLY A 248 -1.57 5.42 4.08
N GLU A 249 -2.38 6.48 4.25
CA GLU A 249 -3.52 6.58 5.18
C GLU A 249 -3.11 6.96 6.62
N ASP A 250 -3.34 6.14 7.65
CA ASP A 250 -3.00 6.49 9.03
C ASP A 250 -1.64 5.87 9.40
N GLY A 251 -0.58 6.64 9.67
CA GLY A 251 0.73 6.07 9.99
C GLY A 251 1.87 6.97 9.56
N ASN A 252 3.11 6.61 9.89
CA ASN A 252 4.30 7.22 9.29
C ASN A 252 4.75 6.33 8.12
N ASP A 253 4.23 6.63 6.93
CA ASP A 253 4.33 5.75 5.78
C ASP A 253 5.59 6.02 4.96
N THR A 254 6.12 4.97 4.34
CA THR A 254 7.18 5.07 3.33
C THR A 254 6.65 4.63 1.98
N ILE A 255 6.48 5.59 1.07
CA ILE A 255 5.98 5.35 -0.29
C ILE A 255 7.10 5.59 -1.29
N THR A 256 7.35 4.64 -2.18
CA THR A 256 8.30 4.78 -3.27
C THR A 256 7.67 4.36 -4.60
N ALA A 257 7.56 5.30 -5.56
CA ALA A 257 7.13 4.98 -6.91
C ALA A 257 8.14 5.34 -8.00
N THR A 258 8.09 4.57 -9.08
CA THR A 258 8.83 4.84 -10.32
C THR A 258 7.90 4.69 -11.51
N GLY A 259 8.07 5.51 -12.54
CA GLY A 259 7.30 5.35 -13.77
C GLY A 259 7.08 6.64 -14.53
N ASN A 260 5.84 6.87 -14.99
CA ASN A 260 5.49 8.09 -15.71
C ASN A 260 4.72 9.01 -14.77
N PHE A 261 3.45 8.70 -14.51
CA PHE A 261 2.54 9.54 -13.72
C PHE A 261 2.06 8.81 -12.48
N ASN A 262 2.60 9.12 -11.31
CA ASN A 262 2.09 8.58 -10.04
C ASN A 262 1.39 9.65 -9.23
N VAL A 263 0.45 9.22 -8.42
CA VAL A 263 -0.15 10.03 -7.36
C VAL A 263 0.14 9.34 -6.05
N GLU A 264 0.84 10.04 -5.17
CA GLU A 264 1.18 9.60 -3.82
C GLU A 264 0.50 10.53 -2.82
N VAL A 265 -0.10 9.95 -1.80
CA VAL A 265 -0.68 10.68 -0.66
C VAL A 265 -0.20 9.97 0.60
N GLY A 266 0.44 10.70 1.50
CA GLY A 266 0.90 10.21 2.80
C GLY A 266 -0.31 9.90 3.67
N GLY A 267 -0.95 10.95 4.17
CA GLY A 267 -2.17 10.83 4.95
C GLY A 267 -1.99 11.50 6.30
N ALA A 268 -2.04 10.74 7.38
CA ALA A 268 -1.88 11.25 8.73
C ALA A 268 -0.65 10.62 9.39
N GLY A 269 0.34 11.45 9.73
CA GLY A 269 1.61 11.02 10.32
C GLY A 269 2.77 11.66 9.56
N ASN A 270 3.99 11.29 9.90
CA ASN A 270 5.18 11.90 9.30
C ASN A 270 5.69 11.00 8.18
N ASP A 271 5.33 11.30 6.94
CA ASP A 271 5.49 10.40 5.82
C ASP A 271 6.77 10.66 5.01
N LEU A 272 7.28 9.61 4.37
CA LEU A 272 8.38 9.68 3.41
C LEU A 272 7.90 9.23 2.03
N LEU A 273 7.70 10.19 1.13
CA LEU A 273 7.22 9.95 -0.22
C LEU A 273 8.35 10.19 -1.21
N THR A 274 8.69 9.18 -2.01
CA THR A 274 9.75 9.26 -3.02
C THR A 274 9.27 8.79 -4.38
N VAL A 275 9.15 9.73 -5.32
CA VAL A 275 8.73 9.45 -6.69
C VAL A 275 9.82 9.79 -7.71
N THR A 276 9.95 8.94 -8.72
CA THR A 276 10.75 9.22 -9.92
C THR A 276 9.92 9.00 -11.18
N GLY A 277 10.15 9.77 -12.23
CA GLY A 277 9.41 9.59 -13.47
C GLY A 277 9.23 10.84 -14.31
N ASP A 278 8.07 10.95 -14.96
CA ASP A 278 7.67 12.14 -15.71
C ASP A 278 6.92 13.08 -14.75
N ASP A 279 5.59 13.19 -14.87
CA ASP A 279 4.78 14.17 -14.14
C ASP A 279 4.03 13.51 -12.99
N ASN A 280 4.41 13.82 -11.74
CA ASN A 280 3.83 13.18 -10.54
C ASN A 280 3.10 14.19 -9.66
N THR A 281 2.18 13.68 -8.83
CA THR A 281 1.54 14.44 -7.75
C THR A 281 1.86 13.76 -6.43
N VAL A 282 2.40 14.52 -5.49
CA VAL A 282 2.82 14.03 -4.18
C VAL A 282 2.20 14.95 -3.12
N ASN A 283 1.39 14.39 -2.23
CA ASN A 283 0.78 15.11 -1.12
C ASN A 283 1.19 14.46 0.20
N GLY A 284 1.69 15.22 1.16
CA GLY A 284 2.00 14.72 2.51
C GLY A 284 0.72 14.59 3.36
N ASP A 285 -0.11 15.62 3.31
CA ASP A 285 -1.34 15.81 4.09
C ASP A 285 -1.08 16.25 5.55
N ASP A 286 -1.37 15.47 6.59
CA ASP A 286 -1.26 15.88 7.99
C ASP A 286 0.02 15.30 8.63
N GLY A 287 1.01 16.13 8.96
CA GLY A 287 2.21 15.72 9.71
C GLY A 287 3.48 16.41 9.21
N ASP A 288 4.64 16.06 9.77
CA ASP A 288 5.92 16.62 9.31
C ASP A 288 6.50 15.70 8.22
N ASP A 289 6.21 16.01 6.95
CA ASP A 289 6.44 15.11 5.83
C ASP A 289 7.75 15.38 5.08
N THR A 290 8.26 14.35 4.40
CA THR A 290 9.37 14.46 3.45
C THR A 290 8.95 13.97 2.06
N LEU A 291 8.85 14.91 1.12
CA LEU A 291 8.40 14.67 -0.24
C LEU A 291 9.57 14.83 -1.21
N ILE A 292 9.91 13.78 -1.95
CA ILE A 292 11.04 13.77 -2.90
C ILE A 292 10.54 13.36 -4.28
N ALA A 293 10.44 14.32 -5.21
CA ALA A 293 9.98 14.08 -6.56
C ALA A 293 11.08 14.35 -7.60
N ASN A 294 11.82 13.30 -7.98
CA ASN A 294 12.93 13.38 -8.94
C ASN A 294 12.48 13.20 -10.40
N GLY A 295 11.28 13.69 -10.74
CA GLY A 295 10.69 13.60 -12.09
C GLY A 295 11.00 14.78 -13.01
N MET A 296 10.20 14.97 -14.06
CA MET A 296 10.19 16.23 -14.84
C MET A 296 9.27 17.25 -14.18
N ASP A 297 8.00 17.33 -14.58
CA ASP A 297 7.10 18.37 -14.11
C ASP A 297 6.22 17.82 -12.98
N ASN A 298 6.56 18.09 -11.71
CA ASN A 298 5.86 17.53 -10.56
C ASN A 298 4.97 18.55 -9.84
N VAL A 299 4.00 18.06 -9.09
CA VAL A 299 3.20 18.82 -8.13
C VAL A 299 3.46 18.24 -6.75
N LEU A 300 3.96 19.06 -5.83
CA LEU A 300 4.22 18.68 -4.44
C LEU A 300 3.38 19.59 -3.53
N ASN A 301 2.73 18.99 -2.53
CA ASN A 301 1.99 19.67 -1.48
C ASN A 301 2.35 19.04 -0.14
N GLY A 302 3.00 19.77 0.77
CA GLY A 302 3.33 19.25 2.10
C GLY A 302 2.07 18.99 2.89
N GLY A 303 1.27 20.03 3.09
CA GLY A 303 -0.05 19.92 3.71
C GLY A 303 -0.11 20.71 5.00
N SER A 304 -0.11 20.06 6.14
CA SER A 304 0.00 20.73 7.43
C SER A 304 1.05 20.08 8.30
N GLY A 305 1.93 20.88 8.91
CA GLY A 305 3.12 20.40 9.60
C GLY A 305 4.34 21.16 9.09
N SER A 306 5.53 20.75 9.51
CA SER A 306 6.78 21.34 9.02
C SER A 306 7.42 20.41 8.00
N ASP A 307 7.18 20.68 6.73
CA ASP A 307 7.45 19.76 5.64
C ASP A 307 8.79 20.02 4.94
N VAL A 308 9.38 18.97 4.36
CA VAL A 308 10.55 19.06 3.48
C VAL A 308 10.18 18.58 2.08
N LEU A 309 10.14 19.51 1.14
CA LEU A 309 9.78 19.26 -0.25
C LEU A 309 10.99 19.42 -1.15
N ILE A 310 11.36 18.35 -1.86
CA ILE A 310 12.49 18.31 -2.78
C ILE A 310 12.00 17.93 -4.17
N SER A 311 12.08 18.85 -5.12
CA SER A 311 11.78 18.58 -6.52
C SER A 311 13.03 18.48 -7.38
N GLY A 312 12.96 17.63 -8.41
CA GLY A 312 13.98 17.49 -9.42
C GLY A 312 13.96 18.60 -10.47
N SER A 313 14.57 18.34 -11.62
CA SER A 313 14.52 19.25 -12.76
C SER A 313 13.16 19.27 -13.44
N GLY A 314 12.75 20.38 -14.05
CA GLY A 314 11.48 20.48 -14.77
C GLY A 314 10.66 21.65 -14.27
N SER A 315 9.43 21.83 -14.72
CA SER A 315 8.57 22.91 -14.24
C SER A 315 7.67 22.36 -13.13
N ASN A 316 8.10 22.51 -11.88
CA ASN A 316 7.37 21.98 -10.74
C ASN A 316 6.42 23.03 -10.14
N VAL A 317 5.39 22.55 -9.46
CA VAL A 317 4.54 23.36 -8.57
C VAL A 317 4.71 22.83 -7.16
N ILE A 318 5.15 23.68 -6.25
CA ILE A 318 5.54 23.28 -4.88
C ILE A 318 4.75 24.16 -3.92
N THR A 319 4.01 23.53 -3.01
CA THR A 319 3.27 24.20 -1.93
C THR A 319 3.71 23.56 -0.62
N GLY A 320 4.28 24.31 0.30
CA GLY A 320 4.58 23.81 1.65
C GLY A 320 3.27 23.47 2.35
N GLY A 321 2.48 24.49 2.66
CA GLY A 321 1.17 24.34 3.27
C GLY A 321 1.15 25.05 4.60
N ALA A 322 0.38 24.58 5.58
CA ALA A 322 0.33 25.22 6.88
C ALA A 322 1.47 24.72 7.79
N GLY A 323 2.39 25.61 8.15
CA GLY A 323 3.52 25.35 9.02
C GLY A 323 4.77 26.04 8.50
N ASP A 324 5.93 25.63 9.00
CA ASP A 324 7.22 26.23 8.62
C ASP A 324 7.96 25.25 7.71
N ASP A 325 7.88 25.47 6.39
CA ASP A 325 8.29 24.47 5.40
C ASP A 325 9.64 24.76 4.75
N VAL A 326 10.31 23.71 4.26
CA VAL A 326 11.55 23.80 3.47
C VAL A 326 11.29 23.27 2.07
N MET A 327 11.38 24.15 1.07
CA MET A 327 11.18 23.83 -0.33
C MET A 327 12.48 23.97 -1.12
N ILE A 328 12.94 22.88 -1.71
CA ILE A 328 14.15 22.80 -2.52
C ILE A 328 13.78 22.38 -3.94
N SER A 329 14.03 23.24 -4.94
CA SER A 329 13.80 22.90 -6.35
C SER A 329 15.09 22.69 -7.12
N GLY A 330 15.01 21.80 -8.10
CA GLY A 330 16.06 21.60 -9.10
C GLY A 330 16.11 22.73 -10.13
N SER A 331 16.59 22.41 -11.33
CA SER A 331 16.61 23.39 -12.42
C SER A 331 15.28 23.41 -13.18
N GLY A 332 14.77 24.57 -13.59
CA GLY A 332 13.51 24.56 -14.34
C GLY A 332 12.81 25.89 -14.47
N ALA A 333 11.49 25.86 -14.42
CA ALA A 333 10.66 27.06 -14.31
C ALA A 333 9.59 26.73 -13.28
N ASP A 334 9.98 26.85 -12.03
CA ASP A 334 9.24 26.36 -10.88
C ASP A 334 8.27 27.41 -10.36
N THR A 335 7.18 26.96 -9.76
CA THR A 335 6.20 27.82 -9.09
C THR A 335 6.05 27.37 -7.65
N PHE A 336 6.51 28.22 -6.74
CA PHE A 336 6.28 28.09 -5.30
C PHE A 336 4.98 28.78 -4.96
N VAL A 337 4.05 28.06 -4.32
CA VAL A 337 2.76 28.60 -3.91
C VAL A 337 2.81 28.83 -2.41
N PHE A 338 2.56 30.07 -2.01
CA PHE A 338 2.45 30.46 -0.61
C PHE A 338 1.05 31.01 -0.36
N ASN A 339 0.25 30.37 0.49
CA ASN A 339 -1.01 30.94 0.92
C ASN A 339 -0.75 31.83 2.14
N LEU A 340 -1.35 33.03 2.14
CA LEU A 340 -1.20 33.96 3.25
C LEU A 340 -1.73 33.33 4.55
N GLY A 341 -0.85 33.22 5.54
CA GLY A 341 -1.12 32.58 6.83
C GLY A 341 -0.60 31.14 6.96
N ASP A 342 0.13 30.64 5.96
CA ASP A 342 0.74 29.32 5.94
C ASP A 342 1.83 29.17 7.01
N GLY A 343 2.75 30.13 7.14
CA GLY A 343 3.75 30.16 8.21
C GLY A 343 5.02 30.87 7.76
N SER A 344 6.17 30.35 8.18
CA SER A 344 7.50 30.86 7.85
C SER A 344 8.28 29.86 7.01
N ASP A 345 8.29 30.06 5.69
CA ASP A 345 8.87 29.09 4.74
C ASP A 345 10.28 29.45 4.30
N VAL A 346 11.05 28.43 3.92
CA VAL A 346 12.37 28.55 3.29
C VAL A 346 12.35 27.98 1.88
N ILE A 347 12.82 28.76 0.92
CA ILE A 347 12.97 28.34 -0.49
C ILE A 347 14.44 28.35 -0.88
N ALA A 348 14.92 27.23 -1.42
CA ALA A 348 16.21 27.13 -2.10
C ALA A 348 16.01 26.60 -3.53
N ASP A 349 16.13 27.48 -4.53
CA ASP A 349 16.03 27.11 -5.94
C ASP A 349 17.40 26.92 -6.58
N VAL A 350 17.63 25.90 -7.41
CA VAL A 350 18.93 25.70 -8.07
C VAL A 350 19.05 26.43 -9.42
N GLY A 351 17.93 26.78 -10.05
CA GLY A 351 17.93 27.81 -11.10
C GLY A 351 16.88 27.63 -12.17
N GLY A 352 16.41 28.75 -12.70
CA GLY A 352 15.31 28.70 -13.64
C GLY A 352 14.80 30.06 -14.04
N THR A 353 13.50 30.14 -14.26
CA THR A 353 12.79 31.41 -14.17
C THR A 353 11.54 31.13 -13.38
N ASP A 354 11.60 31.52 -12.12
CA ASP A 354 10.80 30.92 -11.07
C ASP A 354 9.84 31.95 -10.50
N VAL A 355 8.72 31.43 -9.99
CA VAL A 355 7.60 32.25 -9.54
C VAL A 355 7.31 31.92 -8.09
N LEU A 356 7.27 32.94 -7.23
CA LEU A 356 6.55 32.88 -5.96
C LEU A 356 5.12 33.38 -6.21
N GLU A 357 4.14 32.49 -6.15
CA GLU A 357 2.72 32.79 -6.30
C GLU A 357 2.05 32.90 -4.94
N LEU A 358 1.67 34.11 -4.57
CA LEU A 358 0.93 34.38 -3.35
C LEU A 358 -0.56 34.12 -3.56
N ARG A 359 -1.18 33.36 -2.66
CA ARG A 359 -2.61 33.05 -2.68
C ARG A 359 -3.27 33.47 -1.36
N GLY A 360 -4.59 33.68 -1.40
CA GLY A 360 -5.35 34.10 -0.22
C GLY A 360 -6.61 34.90 -0.57
N GLU A 361 -7.47 35.09 0.42
CA GLU A 361 -8.69 35.89 0.23
C GLU A 361 -8.35 37.39 0.04
N ASN A 362 -8.96 38.02 -0.96
CA ASN A 362 -8.83 39.45 -1.25
C ASN A 362 -7.39 39.93 -1.51
N ILE A 363 -6.51 39.09 -2.05
CA ILE A 363 -5.14 39.49 -2.35
C ILE A 363 -5.08 40.56 -3.48
N ASP A 364 -4.56 41.73 -3.17
CA ASP A 364 -4.29 42.85 -4.08
C ASP A 364 -3.01 43.58 -3.60
N TRP A 365 -2.24 44.16 -4.51
CA TRP A 365 -1.09 45.00 -4.13
C TRP A 365 -1.52 46.20 -3.27
N ALA A 366 -2.78 46.62 -3.39
CA ALA A 366 -3.31 47.77 -2.64
C ALA A 366 -3.57 47.50 -1.14
N ASN A 367 -3.64 46.23 -0.73
CA ASN A 367 -3.95 45.84 0.65
C ASN A 367 -2.94 44.85 1.25
N LEU A 368 -1.85 44.55 0.53
CA LEU A 368 -0.77 43.70 1.01
C LEU A 368 0.50 44.55 1.19
N ASP A 369 0.95 44.66 2.44
CA ASP A 369 2.24 45.23 2.77
C ASP A 369 3.30 44.14 2.66
N ILE A 370 4.26 44.35 1.75
CA ILE A 370 5.38 43.42 1.52
C ILE A 370 6.66 44.12 1.93
N THR A 371 7.32 43.55 2.93
CA THR A 371 8.64 43.99 3.37
C THR A 371 9.69 43.02 2.89
N ALA A 372 10.74 43.52 2.27
CA ALA A 372 11.84 42.70 1.81
C ALA A 372 13.14 43.14 2.48
N VAL A 373 13.85 42.18 3.09
CA VAL A 373 15.11 42.41 3.78
C VAL A 373 16.15 41.44 3.25
N ARG A 374 17.25 41.98 2.72
CA ARG A 374 18.38 41.17 2.25
C ARG A 374 19.46 41.13 3.32
N ALA A 375 19.96 39.93 3.62
CA ALA A 375 21.06 39.75 4.57
C ALA A 375 22.30 40.57 4.18
N ASP A 376 23.12 40.95 5.16
CA ASP A 376 24.31 41.80 4.96
C ASP A 376 25.38 41.17 4.05
N ASP A 377 25.53 39.86 4.15
CA ASP A 377 26.38 39.04 3.27
C ASP A 377 25.69 38.73 1.92
N GLY A 378 24.39 39.00 1.82
CA GLY A 378 23.57 38.74 0.66
C GLY A 378 23.15 37.29 0.49
N SER A 379 23.31 36.45 1.52
CA SER A 379 22.97 35.02 1.51
C SER A 379 21.47 34.75 1.51
N PHE A 380 20.65 35.65 2.06
CA PHE A 380 19.20 35.47 2.14
C PHE A 380 18.41 36.71 1.71
N LEU A 381 17.20 36.48 1.22
CA LEU A 381 16.16 37.49 1.03
C LEU A 381 14.90 37.06 1.79
N ASN A 382 14.55 37.77 2.86
CA ASN A 382 13.28 37.54 3.56
C ASN A 382 12.19 38.44 3.01
N LEU A 383 11.03 37.87 2.68
CA LEU A 383 9.80 38.54 2.27
C LEU A 383 8.75 38.35 3.37
N THR A 384 8.41 39.41 4.09
CA THR A 384 7.35 39.40 5.11
C THR A 384 6.06 39.98 4.55
N PHE A 385 4.94 39.30 4.80
CA PHE A 385 3.62 39.66 4.30
C PHE A 385 2.69 40.09 5.45
N SER A 386 2.00 41.23 5.29
CA SER A 386 1.01 41.68 6.28
C SER A 386 -0.13 42.46 5.63
N ASP A 387 -1.31 42.50 6.26
CA ASP A 387 -2.42 43.37 5.85
C ASP A 387 -2.43 44.74 6.59
N GLY A 388 -1.30 45.05 7.24
CA GLY A 388 -1.10 46.24 8.08
C GLY A 388 -1.61 46.09 9.53
N GLU A 389 -2.44 45.09 9.84
CA GLU A 389 -2.87 44.77 11.21
C GLU A 389 -2.43 43.38 11.68
N ASN A 390 -2.31 42.43 10.76
CA ASN A 390 -1.98 41.02 11.00
C ASN A 390 -0.74 40.61 10.22
N ASP A 391 0.07 39.78 10.86
CA ASP A 391 1.12 39.01 10.21
C ASP A 391 0.48 37.89 9.39
N LEU A 392 0.90 37.76 8.13
CA LEU A 392 0.40 36.78 7.17
C LEU A 392 1.48 35.77 6.77
N GLY A 393 2.58 35.74 7.53
CA GLY A 393 3.71 34.84 7.32
C GLY A 393 4.82 35.47 6.50
N ASP A 394 5.88 34.70 6.30
CA ASP A 394 7.07 35.11 5.59
C ASP A 394 7.70 33.98 4.76
N VAL A 395 8.44 34.38 3.74
CA VAL A 395 9.18 33.49 2.87
C VAL A 395 10.62 33.96 2.82
N THR A 396 11.53 33.10 3.28
CA THR A 396 12.97 33.30 3.21
C THR A 396 13.54 32.55 2.01
N ILE A 397 14.18 33.29 1.10
CA ILE A 397 14.83 32.73 -0.09
C ILE A 397 16.33 32.62 0.17
N ASP A 398 16.89 31.41 0.08
CA ASP A 398 18.33 31.16 0.12
C ASP A 398 18.99 31.49 -1.23
N LEU A 399 19.91 32.46 -1.19
CA LEU A 399 20.70 32.96 -2.30
C LEU A 399 22.16 32.51 -2.24
N GLU A 400 22.60 31.87 -1.15
CA GLU A 400 23.94 31.28 -1.02
C GLU A 400 24.01 29.96 -1.78
N HIS A 401 22.99 29.11 -1.62
CA HIS A 401 22.93 27.80 -2.25
C HIS A 401 21.97 27.73 -3.44
N GLY A 402 21.26 28.83 -3.71
CA GLY A 402 20.26 28.90 -4.75
C GLY A 402 20.34 30.11 -5.69
N ASN A 403 19.44 30.13 -6.68
CA ASN A 403 19.14 31.23 -7.56
C ASN A 403 18.05 32.12 -6.92
N MET A 404 17.98 33.39 -7.34
CA MET A 404 16.90 34.27 -6.89
C MET A 404 15.60 33.89 -7.59
N ILE A 405 14.47 33.93 -6.88
CA ILE A 405 13.16 33.91 -7.51
C ILE A 405 12.95 35.19 -8.32
N GLU A 406 12.65 35.06 -9.61
CA GLU A 406 12.53 36.22 -10.51
C GLU A 406 11.17 36.92 -10.42
N VAL A 407 10.08 36.19 -10.17
CA VAL A 407 8.71 36.72 -10.30
C VAL A 407 7.89 36.52 -9.03
N LEU A 408 7.23 37.59 -8.57
CA LEU A 408 6.21 37.55 -7.53
C LEU A 408 4.87 37.71 -8.22
N ARG A 409 3.96 36.75 -8.03
CA ARG A 409 2.63 36.77 -8.62
C ARG A 409 1.56 36.82 -7.54
N LEU A 410 0.55 37.68 -7.69
CA LEU A 410 -0.64 37.66 -6.83
C LEU A 410 -1.77 36.86 -7.46
N GLY A 411 -2.01 35.64 -6.95
CA GLY A 411 -3.05 34.73 -7.39
C GLY A 411 -2.80 34.10 -8.76
N GLU A 412 -3.59 33.06 -9.07
CA GLU A 412 -3.45 32.29 -10.31
C GLU A 412 -3.57 33.15 -11.57
N GLY A 413 -2.48 33.23 -12.33
CA GLY A 413 -2.39 34.03 -13.55
C GLY A 413 -2.60 35.53 -13.33
N GLY A 414 -2.38 36.00 -12.10
CA GLY A 414 -2.56 37.39 -11.70
C GLY A 414 -1.44 38.32 -12.15
N MET A 415 -1.34 39.47 -11.47
CA MET A 415 -0.31 40.47 -11.79
C MET A 415 1.06 39.99 -11.31
N GLU A 416 2.05 40.16 -12.17
CA GLU A 416 3.43 39.79 -11.91
C GLU A 416 4.29 41.01 -11.62
N LEU A 417 5.16 40.89 -10.62
CA LEU A 417 6.23 41.81 -10.29
C LEU A 417 7.55 41.09 -10.51
N ASP A 418 8.43 41.72 -11.28
CA ASP A 418 9.81 41.28 -11.46
C ASP A 418 10.60 41.62 -10.18
N LEU A 419 10.88 40.64 -9.31
CA LEU A 419 11.67 40.86 -8.08
C LEU A 419 13.10 41.22 -8.45
N GLN A 420 13.70 40.54 -9.44
CA GLN A 420 15.10 40.73 -9.80
C GLN A 420 15.36 42.20 -10.15
N ALA A 421 14.47 42.83 -10.93
CA ALA A 421 14.57 44.24 -11.27
C ALA A 421 14.43 45.20 -10.05
N GLN A 422 13.75 44.78 -8.97
CA GLN A 422 13.63 45.58 -7.75
C GLN A 422 14.90 45.52 -6.89
N PHE A 423 15.61 44.39 -6.89
CA PHE A 423 16.79 44.19 -6.04
C PHE A 423 18.14 44.42 -6.72
N ASP A 424 18.19 44.50 -8.05
CA ASP A 424 19.37 44.93 -8.83
C ASP A 424 19.80 46.40 -8.56
N GLY A 425 19.13 47.12 -7.65
CA GLY A 425 19.45 48.50 -7.25
C GLY A 425 19.15 48.91 -5.81
N ALA A 426 18.72 48.01 -4.92
CA ALA A 426 18.38 48.32 -3.53
C ALA A 426 19.59 48.14 -2.59
N ALA A 427 19.83 49.12 -1.71
CA ALA A 427 20.93 49.10 -0.75
C ALA A 427 20.54 48.39 0.56
N GLU A 428 21.50 47.62 1.11
CA GLU A 428 21.48 46.78 2.33
C GLU A 428 20.73 47.34 3.54
N VAL A 429 19.99 46.46 4.23
CA VAL A 429 19.62 46.61 5.65
C VAL A 429 19.66 45.23 6.32
N ALA A 430 20.46 45.09 7.38
CA ALA A 430 20.69 43.85 8.13
C ALA A 430 19.67 43.57 9.24
N ALA A 431 19.38 42.27 9.46
CA ALA A 431 19.39 41.66 10.78
C ALA A 431 19.75 40.15 10.66
N SER A 432 20.35 39.62 11.73
CA SER A 432 20.96 38.29 11.91
C SER A 432 20.09 37.10 11.49
N LEU A 433 20.54 36.33 10.48
CA LEU A 433 19.95 35.06 9.99
C LEU A 433 20.91 33.85 10.17
N ASP A 434 21.99 34.01 10.94
CA ASP A 434 23.11 33.04 11.08
C ASP A 434 22.73 31.61 11.55
N ASP A 435 21.50 31.37 12.02
CA ASP A 435 21.07 30.04 12.56
C ASP A 435 20.39 29.16 11.49
N MET A 436 19.85 29.74 10.40
CA MET A 436 19.12 29.00 9.36
C MET A 436 20.05 28.30 8.35
N SER A 437 21.26 28.83 8.12
CA SER A 437 22.21 28.29 7.14
C SER A 437 22.77 26.91 7.53
N ALA A 438 22.90 26.63 8.83
CA ALA A 438 23.44 25.36 9.34
C ALA A 438 22.47 24.17 9.18
N SER A 439 21.16 24.42 9.27
CA SER A 439 20.10 23.42 9.03
C SER A 439 19.96 23.11 7.53
N LEU A 440 20.04 24.14 6.69
CA LEU A 440 19.90 24.01 5.24
C LEU A 440 21.11 23.33 4.57
N ASP A 441 22.34 23.60 5.02
CA ASP A 441 23.56 22.89 4.57
C ASP A 441 23.46 21.38 4.77
N ALA A 442 22.85 20.93 5.87
CA ALA A 442 22.65 19.52 6.18
C ALA A 442 21.61 18.85 5.25
N VAL A 443 20.53 19.55 4.92
CA VAL A 443 19.47 19.08 4.00
C VAL A 443 19.95 19.06 2.54
N LEU A 444 20.79 20.03 2.14
CA LEU A 444 21.35 20.11 0.79
C LEU A 444 22.46 19.06 0.52
N ASP A 445 23.35 18.78 1.48
CA ASP A 445 24.35 17.71 1.35
C ASP A 445 23.70 16.32 1.27
N ALA A 446 22.54 16.17 1.91
CA ALA A 446 21.66 15.01 1.83
C ALA A 446 20.98 14.84 0.47
N ALA A 447 20.41 15.91 -0.11
CA ALA A 447 19.77 15.89 -1.42
C ALA A 447 20.78 15.66 -2.59
N ALA A 448 22.04 16.07 -2.43
CA ALA A 448 23.10 15.86 -3.42
C ALA A 448 23.72 14.44 -3.40
N GLY A 449 23.48 13.67 -2.33
CA GLY A 449 23.95 12.30 -2.17
C GLY A 449 22.83 11.29 -2.44
N THR A 450 23.04 10.33 -3.34
CA THR A 450 22.08 9.26 -3.66
C THR A 450 21.84 8.25 -2.51
N ASP A 451 21.96 8.65 -1.25
CA ASP A 451 21.85 7.79 -0.06
C ASP A 451 21.00 8.49 1.02
N VAL A 452 19.70 8.58 0.71
CA VAL A 452 18.64 9.30 1.45
C VAL A 452 18.47 8.78 2.89
N GLY A 453 18.85 7.53 3.17
CA GLY A 453 18.72 6.93 4.50
C GLY A 453 19.68 7.46 5.57
N SER A 454 20.74 8.18 5.18
CA SER A 454 21.70 8.80 6.13
C SER A 454 21.45 10.29 6.39
N ALA A 455 20.56 10.90 5.61
CA ALA A 455 20.14 12.28 5.70
C ALA A 455 19.06 12.50 6.78
N ILE A 456 18.10 11.57 6.83
CA ILE A 456 16.89 11.62 7.65
C ILE A 456 17.23 11.58 9.16
N ASP A 457 18.29 10.85 9.55
CA ASP A 457 18.74 10.73 10.95
C ASP A 457 19.33 12.03 11.54
N MET A 458 19.54 13.06 10.70
CA MET A 458 20.17 14.33 11.09
C MET A 458 19.18 15.51 11.15
N VAL A 459 18.06 15.44 10.42
CA VAL A 459 17.04 16.52 10.34
C VAL A 459 16.14 16.53 11.58
N ILE A 460 15.87 15.36 12.19
CA ILE A 460 14.98 15.21 13.37
C ILE A 460 15.57 15.85 14.66
N ALA A 461 16.85 16.26 14.67
CA ALA A 461 17.55 16.63 15.90
C ALA A 461 17.58 18.13 16.26
N GLU A 462 17.28 19.05 15.34
CA GLU A 462 17.49 20.49 15.59
C GLU A 462 16.38 21.41 15.06
N THR A 463 15.23 21.46 15.76
CA THR A 463 14.35 22.63 15.75
C THR A 463 14.57 23.43 17.04
N PRO A 464 15.13 24.66 17.00
CA PRO A 464 15.18 25.51 18.19
C PRO A 464 13.84 26.26 18.36
N ALA A 465 13.11 25.89 19.42
CA ALA A 465 12.09 26.75 19.98
C ALA A 465 12.72 28.04 20.54
N GLU A 466 12.44 29.22 19.97
CA GLU A 466 12.25 30.50 20.68
C GLU A 466 12.18 31.72 19.73
N PHE A 467 10.99 32.30 19.54
CA PHE A 467 10.85 33.75 19.30
C PHE A 467 9.78 34.33 20.22
N ALA A 468 10.21 34.70 21.42
CA ALA A 468 9.44 35.51 22.36
C ALA A 468 10.36 36.44 23.16
N ASP A 469 10.93 37.48 22.53
CA ASP A 469 11.05 38.78 23.20
C ASP A 469 11.28 39.91 22.18
N GLY A 470 10.51 40.99 22.34
CA GLY A 470 10.53 42.14 21.45
C GLY A 470 11.51 43.20 21.92
N ASP A 471 12.33 43.70 21.00
CA ASP A 471 12.96 45.03 21.11
C ASP A 471 12.89 45.74 19.74
N PRO A 472 12.82 47.09 19.71
CA PRO A 472 12.30 47.83 18.56
C PRO A 472 13.37 48.07 17.48
N VAL A 473 13.02 47.78 16.22
CA VAL A 473 13.86 47.94 15.03
C VAL A 473 13.50 49.23 14.28
N ASP A 474 14.52 49.95 13.76
CA ASP A 474 14.38 51.09 12.83
C ASP A 474 13.77 50.64 11.47
N PRO A 475 13.16 51.52 10.65
CA PRO A 475 12.15 51.10 9.69
C PRO A 475 12.73 50.37 8.45
N PRO A 476 12.03 49.33 7.96
CA PRO A 476 12.42 48.54 6.79
C PRO A 476 12.28 49.29 5.45
N VAL A 477 12.89 48.73 4.40
CA VAL A 477 12.66 49.14 3.01
C VAL A 477 11.26 48.66 2.60
N VAL A 478 10.31 49.59 2.58
CA VAL A 478 8.99 49.36 1.98
C VAL A 478 9.15 49.33 0.47
N LEU A 479 8.77 48.23 -0.18
CA LEU A 479 8.62 48.18 -1.63
C LEU A 479 7.53 49.18 -2.01
N GLY A 480 7.92 50.30 -2.62
CA GLY A 480 6.99 51.34 -3.02
C GLY A 480 6.27 50.97 -4.30
N PHE A 481 4.97 50.69 -4.20
CA PHE A 481 4.04 50.47 -5.32
C PHE A 481 3.81 51.70 -6.21
#